data_AF-A0A9P5J578-F1
#
_entry.id   AF-A0A9P5J578-F1
#
_cell.length_a   1.000
_cell.length_b   1.000
_cell.length_c   1.000
_cell.angle_alpha   90.00
_cell.angle_beta   90.00
_cell.angle_gamma   90.00
#
_symmetry.space_group_name_H-M   'P 1'
#
loop_
_entity.id
_entity.type
_entity.pdbx_description
1 polymer ?
#
loop_
_entity_poly.entity_id
_entity_poly.type
_entity_poly.pdbx_seq_one_letter_code
_entity_poly.pdbx_strand_id
1 'polypeptide(L)'
;MAHDTFWNPNQAIDSLDRLISSMNFDATPLMLHHPPSRRSSITSSLNSQIEGLNAYCAEAELLFEKISQIKKRLLHQLHACVSALTPIAALPIEVLRGIFDVVVKMGSHSIPTLMAVCHPWKSIVSEQPSLWTHMEVPSGDSFGPVTAHRSHSASFPLSLEVHE
;
A
#
# COMPACT_ATOMS: atom_id res chain seq x y z
N MET A 1 25.74 15.31 -22.38
CA MET A 1 26.78 14.61 -21.59
C MET A 1 26.51 14.90 -20.12
N ALA A 2 25.74 14.03 -19.47
CA ALA A 2 25.61 14.00 -18.02
C ALA A 2 25.71 12.51 -17.66
N HIS A 3 26.82 12.11 -17.04
CA HIS A 3 26.99 10.76 -16.53
C HIS A 3 26.13 10.66 -15.27
N ASP A 4 24.93 10.12 -15.41
CA ASP A 4 24.11 9.68 -14.29
C ASP A 4 24.91 8.63 -13.52
N THR A 5 25.36 9.03 -12.33
CA THR A 5 26.06 8.16 -11.40
C THR A 5 25.00 7.24 -10.81
N PHE A 6 24.75 6.14 -11.51
CA PHE A 6 23.79 5.12 -11.09
C PHE A 6 24.19 4.64 -9.68
N TRP A 7 23.32 4.91 -8.72
CA TRP A 7 23.39 4.37 -7.37
C TRP A 7 23.52 2.85 -7.45
N ASN A 8 24.71 2.32 -7.16
CA ASN A 8 24.98 0.89 -7.18
C ASN A 8 24.72 0.32 -5.78
N PRO A 9 23.60 -0.39 -5.54
CA PRO A 9 23.26 -0.92 -4.22
C PRO A 9 24.31 -1.88 -3.67
N ASN A 10 25.07 -2.56 -4.55
CA ASN A 10 26.16 -3.44 -4.12
C ASN A 10 27.31 -2.66 -3.47
N GLN A 11 27.54 -1.42 -3.90
CA GLN A 11 28.57 -0.56 -3.31
C GLN A 11 28.22 -0.08 -1.90
N ALA A 12 26.92 0.11 -1.62
CA ALA A 12 26.43 0.45 -0.29
C ALA A 12 26.50 -0.76 0.67
N ILE A 13 26.19 -1.96 0.17
CA ILE A 13 26.31 -3.22 0.93
C ILE A 13 27.76 -3.53 1.25
N ASP A 14 28.67 -3.40 0.27
CA ASP A 14 30.12 -3.58 0.48
C ASP A 14 30.70 -2.57 1.47
N SER A 15 30.14 -1.35 1.52
CA SER A 15 30.55 -0.33 2.49
C SER A 15 30.09 -0.68 3.91
N LEU A 16 28.90 -1.26 4.04
CA LEU A 16 28.35 -1.75 5.31
C LEU A 16 29.13 -2.96 5.84
N ASP A 17 29.44 -3.95 4.98
CA ASP A 17 30.20 -5.14 5.37
C ASP A 17 31.63 -4.80 5.82
N ARG A 18 32.26 -3.81 5.16
CA ARG A 18 33.56 -3.28 5.60
C ARG A 18 33.48 -2.58 6.94
N LEU A 19 32.39 -1.86 7.22
CA LEU A 19 32.17 -1.18 8.49
C LEU A 19 31.97 -2.21 9.62
N ILE A 20 31.14 -3.23 9.38
CA ILE A 20 30.89 -4.33 10.32
C ILE A 20 32.18 -5.10 10.61
N SER A 21 32.99 -5.36 9.59
CA SER A 21 34.29 -6.03 9.74
C SER A 21 35.33 -5.17 10.46
N SER A 22 35.20 -3.83 10.42
CA SER A 22 36.09 -2.90 11.15
C SER A 22 35.74 -2.80 12.64
N MET A 23 34.51 -3.13 13.01
CA MET A 23 34.02 -3.22 14.38
C MET A 23 34.36 -4.59 14.97
N ASN A 24 35.64 -4.96 15.01
CA ASN A 24 36.10 -6.05 15.87
C ASN A 24 35.91 -5.61 17.33
N PHE A 25 34.73 -5.91 17.87
CA PHE A 25 34.43 -5.76 19.29
C PHE A 25 35.22 -6.84 20.04
N ASP A 26 36.44 -6.51 20.42
CA ASP A 26 37.23 -7.33 21.31
C ASP A 26 36.58 -7.25 22.70
N ALA A 27 35.59 -8.11 22.93
CA ALA A 27 34.89 -8.24 24.19
C ALA A 27 35.82 -8.90 25.22
N THR A 28 36.88 -8.20 25.61
CA THR A 28 37.74 -8.64 26.71
C THR A 28 36.94 -8.53 28.01
N PRO A 29 36.91 -9.55 28.88
CA PRO A 29 36.12 -9.50 30.10
C PRO A 29 36.66 -8.40 31.02
N LEU A 30 35.92 -7.31 31.16
CA LEU A 30 36.22 -6.22 32.10
C LEU A 30 35.95 -6.67 33.54
N MET A 31 36.83 -7.51 34.07
CA MET A 31 36.94 -7.79 35.49
C MET A 31 38.01 -6.86 36.09
N LEU A 32 37.53 -5.90 36.89
CA LEU A 32 38.12 -5.27 38.07
C LEU A 32 39.65 -5.00 38.11
N HIS A 33 39.99 -3.72 38.38
CA HIS A 33 41.29 -3.13 38.71
C HIS A 33 42.10 -2.48 37.56
N HIS A 34 41.65 -1.30 37.13
CA HIS A 34 42.48 -0.33 36.41
C HIS A 34 42.50 1.01 37.17
N PRO A 35 43.67 1.68 37.26
CA PRO A 35 43.81 2.96 37.95
C PRO A 35 42.92 4.05 37.32
N PRO A 36 42.43 5.03 38.11
CA PRO A 36 41.42 6.00 37.68
C PRO A 36 41.82 6.80 36.44
N SER A 37 43.12 7.06 36.22
CA SER A 37 43.62 7.81 35.06
C SER A 37 43.51 7.07 33.72
N ARG A 38 43.42 5.73 33.68
CA ARG A 38 43.18 4.97 32.44
C ARG A 38 41.70 4.82 32.11
N ARG A 39 40.81 4.86 33.12
CA ARG A 39 39.36 4.75 32.91
C ARG A 39 38.81 5.95 32.14
N SER A 40 39.25 7.16 32.44
CA SER A 40 38.78 8.39 31.77
C SER A 40 39.07 8.39 30.26
N SER A 41 40.26 7.91 29.86
CA SER A 41 40.66 7.81 28.46
C SER A 41 39.81 6.80 27.70
N ILE A 42 39.54 5.63 28.29
CA ILE A 42 38.71 4.58 27.66
C ILE A 42 37.27 5.07 27.50
N THR A 43 36.69 5.69 28.54
CA THR A 43 35.33 6.23 28.47
C THR A 43 35.19 7.33 27.41
N SER A 44 36.20 8.20 27.24
CA SER A 44 36.18 9.24 26.21
C SER A 44 36.23 8.67 24.79
N SER A 45 37.04 7.63 24.57
CA SER A 45 37.13 6.94 23.27
C SER A 45 35.81 6.25 22.92
N LEU A 46 35.21 5.53 23.87
CA LEU A 46 33.93 4.86 23.65
C LEU A 46 32.81 5.88 23.38
N ASN A 47 32.78 7.00 24.11
CA ASN A 47 31.80 8.06 23.86
C ASN A 47 31.95 8.65 22.45
N SER A 48 33.18 8.89 21.98
CA SER A 48 33.39 9.38 20.61
C SER A 48 32.94 8.39 19.53
N GLN A 49 33.08 7.08 19.78
CA GLN A 49 32.58 6.04 18.87
C GLN A 49 31.05 5.98 18.87
N ILE A 50 30.42 6.11 20.05
CA ILE A 50 28.96 6.17 20.18
C ILE A 50 28.41 7.41 19.45
N GLU A 51 29.05 8.57 19.61
CA GLU A 51 28.68 9.79 18.88
C GLU A 51 28.81 9.61 17.36
N GLY A 52 29.89 8.97 16.90
CA GLY A 52 30.07 8.60 15.51
C GLY A 52 28.95 7.69 14.98
N LEU A 53 28.64 6.61 15.71
CA LEU A 53 27.55 5.70 15.36
C LEU A 53 26.19 6.40 15.33
N ASN A 54 25.91 7.29 16.29
CA ASN A 54 24.68 8.06 16.31
C ASN A 54 24.58 8.99 15.09
N ALA A 55 25.67 9.63 14.69
CA ALA A 55 25.72 10.46 13.49
C ALA A 55 25.44 9.62 12.23
N TYR A 56 26.05 8.43 12.12
CA TYR A 56 25.78 7.50 11.02
C TYR A 56 24.33 7.01 11.01
N CYS A 57 23.74 6.69 12.17
CA CYS A 57 22.34 6.31 12.27
C CYS A 57 21.41 7.44 11.77
N ALA A 58 21.66 8.69 12.20
CA ALA A 58 20.88 9.84 11.74
C ALA A 58 21.00 10.07 10.23
N GLU A 59 22.19 9.88 9.65
CA GLU A 59 22.40 9.95 8.21
C GLU A 59 21.63 8.84 7.47
N ALA A 60 21.67 7.61 7.97
CA ALA A 60 20.95 6.48 7.39
C ALA A 60 19.43 6.68 7.41
N GLU A 61 18.88 7.22 8.50
CA GLU A 61 17.45 7.57 8.61
C GLU A 61 17.04 8.62 7.56
N LEU A 62 17.89 9.64 7.37
CA LEU A 62 17.65 10.68 6.38
C LEU A 62 17.68 10.13 4.94
N LEU A 63 18.59 9.20 4.64
CA LEU A 63 18.63 8.51 3.35
C LEU A 63 17.39 7.63 3.15
N PHE A 64 16.95 6.92 4.18
CA PHE A 64 15.76 6.08 4.11
C PHE A 64 14.50 6.90 3.82
N GLU A 65 14.37 8.06 4.46
CA GLU A 65 13.26 8.98 4.21
C GLU A 65 13.29 9.51 2.76
N LYS A 66 14.46 9.90 2.25
CA LYS A 66 14.62 10.32 0.84
C LYS A 66 14.21 9.21 -0.14
N ILE A 67 14.67 7.98 0.09
CA ILE A 67 14.31 6.82 -0.76
C ILE A 67 12.79 6.60 -0.71
N SER A 68 12.19 6.68 0.47
CA SER A 68 10.75 6.53 0.66
C SER A 68 9.95 7.59 -0.10
N GLN A 69 10.40 8.84 -0.09
CA GLN A 69 9.78 9.93 -0.86
C GLN A 69 9.91 9.71 -2.36
N ILE A 70 11.09 9.31 -2.85
CA ILE A 70 11.32 9.00 -4.28
C ILE A 70 10.40 7.86 -4.71
N LYS A 71 10.31 6.78 -3.93
CA LYS A 71 9.42 5.64 -4.19
C LYS A 71 7.96 6.10 -4.31
N LYS A 72 7.46 6.91 -3.36
CA LYS A 72 6.09 7.45 -3.40
C LYS A 72 5.84 8.24 -4.69
N ARG A 73 6.77 9.12 -5.05
CA ARG A 73 6.69 9.93 -6.29
C ARG A 73 6.64 9.06 -7.54
N LEU A 74 7.53 8.07 -7.65
CA LEU A 74 7.59 7.17 -8.81
C LEU A 74 6.32 6.32 -8.93
N LEU A 75 5.79 5.79 -7.82
CA LEU A 75 4.53 5.06 -7.81
C LEU A 75 3.37 5.94 -8.29
N HIS A 76 3.33 7.21 -7.85
CA HIS A 76 2.32 8.16 -8.30
C HIS A 76 2.43 8.42 -9.82
N GLN A 77 3.64 8.62 -10.33
CA GLN A 77 3.88 8.81 -11.77
C GLN A 77 3.49 7.57 -12.59
N LEU A 78 3.86 6.37 -12.12
CA LEU A 78 3.47 5.12 -12.75
C LEU A 78 1.95 4.98 -12.80
N HIS A 79 1.26 5.25 -11.69
CA HIS A 79 -0.20 5.19 -11.63
C HIS A 79 -0.84 6.17 -12.62
N ALA A 80 -0.31 7.39 -12.74
CA ALA A 80 -0.79 8.39 -13.71
C ALA A 80 -0.60 7.91 -15.16
N CYS A 81 0.58 7.37 -15.49
CA CYS A 81 0.85 6.81 -16.82
C CYS A 81 -0.05 5.61 -17.14
N VAL A 82 -0.18 4.66 -16.21
CA VAL A 82 -1.07 3.51 -16.38
C VAL A 82 -2.50 3.98 -16.58
N SER A 83 -2.97 4.93 -15.77
CA SER A 83 -4.32 5.50 -15.93
C SER A 83 -4.51 6.12 -17.32
N ALA A 84 -3.55 6.91 -17.80
CA ALA A 84 -3.59 7.52 -19.14
C ALA A 84 -3.55 6.50 -20.28
N LEU A 85 -2.86 5.37 -20.10
CA LEU A 85 -2.72 4.31 -21.09
C LEU A 85 -3.86 3.29 -21.03
N THR A 86 -4.65 3.26 -19.95
CA THR A 86 -5.78 2.34 -19.87
C THR A 86 -6.95 2.84 -20.73
N PRO A 87 -7.40 2.06 -21.73
CA PRO A 87 -8.49 2.48 -22.63
C PRO A 87 -9.78 2.85 -21.90
N ILE A 88 -10.02 2.22 -20.74
CA ILE A 88 -11.23 2.40 -19.96
C ILE A 88 -11.32 3.78 -19.28
N ALA A 89 -10.17 4.41 -18.99
CA ALA A 89 -10.13 5.75 -18.43
C ALA A 89 -10.42 6.85 -19.47
N ALA A 90 -10.32 6.51 -20.76
CA ALA A 90 -10.66 7.40 -21.86
C ALA A 90 -12.16 7.36 -22.23
N LEU A 91 -12.93 6.46 -21.63
CA LEU A 91 -14.37 6.37 -21.89
C LEU A 91 -15.10 7.50 -21.16
N PRO A 92 -16.05 8.18 -21.83
CA PRO A 92 -16.98 9.08 -21.16
C PRO A 92 -17.69 8.35 -20.02
N ILE A 93 -17.97 9.08 -18.94
CA ILE A 93 -18.61 8.52 -17.74
C ILE A 93 -19.97 7.88 -18.08
N GLU A 94 -20.69 8.41 -19.06
CA GLU A 94 -21.97 7.90 -19.54
C GLU A 94 -21.83 6.49 -20.14
N VAL A 95 -20.75 6.26 -20.89
CA VAL A 95 -20.46 4.97 -21.51
C VAL A 95 -20.12 3.94 -20.41
N LEU A 96 -19.30 4.33 -19.43
CA LEU A 96 -18.99 3.49 -18.28
C LEU A 96 -20.24 3.11 -17.48
N ARG A 97 -21.12 4.08 -17.21
CA ARG A 97 -22.41 3.84 -16.53
C ARG A 97 -23.29 2.85 -17.29
N GLY A 98 -23.34 2.95 -18.62
CA GLY A 98 -24.06 2.01 -19.48
C GLY A 98 -23.47 0.60 -19.44
N ILE A 99 -22.13 0.49 -19.46
CA ILE A 99 -21.44 -0.80 -19.32
C ILE A 99 -21.76 -1.44 -17.97
N PHE A 100 -21.69 -0.68 -16.87
CA PHE A 100 -22.01 -1.20 -15.54
C PHE A 100 -23.46 -1.66 -15.44
N ASP A 101 -24.41 -0.91 -16.02
CA ASP A 101 -25.82 -1.27 -16.02
C ASP A 101 -26.06 -2.60 -16.75
N VAL A 102 -25.44 -2.79 -17.91
CA VAL A 102 -25.52 -4.06 -18.66
C VAL A 102 -24.87 -5.20 -17.87
N VAL A 103 -23.68 -5.01 -17.32
CA VAL A 103 -22.94 -6.05 -16.59
C VAL A 103 -23.67 -6.52 -15.34
N VAL A 104 -24.28 -5.59 -14.59
CA VAL A 104 -25.06 -5.91 -13.39
C VAL A 104 -26.36 -6.63 -13.79
N LYS A 105 -27.09 -6.13 -14.80
CA LYS A 105 -28.35 -6.75 -15.26
C LYS A 105 -28.18 -8.13 -15.89
N MET A 106 -27.01 -8.40 -16.45
CA MET A 106 -26.66 -9.70 -17.02
C MET A 106 -26.15 -10.70 -15.97
N GLY A 107 -26.13 -10.33 -14.68
CA GLY A 107 -25.60 -11.17 -13.60
C GLY A 107 -24.11 -11.49 -13.72
N SER A 108 -23.37 -10.79 -14.59
CA SER A 108 -21.96 -11.13 -14.89
C SER A 108 -21.02 -10.71 -13.77
N HIS A 109 -21.31 -9.58 -13.12
CA HIS A 109 -20.57 -9.11 -11.94
C HIS A 109 -21.48 -8.42 -10.94
N SER A 110 -21.17 -8.61 -9.65
CA SER A 110 -21.88 -7.94 -8.57
C SER A 110 -21.43 -6.49 -8.39
N ILE A 111 -22.31 -5.64 -7.86
CA ILE A 111 -22.01 -4.23 -7.51
C ILE A 111 -20.75 -4.12 -6.62
N PRO A 112 -20.58 -4.93 -5.54
CA PRO A 112 -19.35 -4.90 -4.75
C PRO A 112 -18.08 -5.19 -5.56
N THR A 113 -18.15 -6.10 -6.54
CA THR A 113 -17.02 -6.42 -7.42
C THR A 113 -16.60 -5.19 -8.24
N LEU A 114 -17.57 -4.47 -8.81
CA LEU A 114 -17.29 -3.24 -9.57
C LEU A 114 -16.68 -2.14 -8.67
N MET A 115 -17.18 -1.99 -7.45
CA MET A 115 -16.66 -1.01 -6.48
C MET A 115 -15.23 -1.30 -6.00
N ALA A 116 -14.76 -2.55 -6.12
CA ALA A 116 -13.44 -2.97 -5.69
C ALA A 116 -12.33 -2.73 -6.72
N VAL A 117 -12.67 -2.37 -7.96
CA VAL A 117 -11.68 -2.22 -9.05
C VAL A 117 -10.77 -1.02 -8.82
N CYS A 118 -11.36 0.18 -8.66
CA CYS A 118 -10.61 1.41 -8.38
C CYS A 118 -11.52 2.50 -7.81
N HIS A 119 -10.91 3.58 -7.28
CA HIS A 119 -11.64 4.71 -6.71
C HIS A 119 -12.65 5.36 -7.69
N PRO A 120 -12.31 5.64 -8.97
CA PRO A 120 -13.27 6.15 -9.93
C PRO A 120 -14.50 5.26 -10.13
N TRP A 121 -14.31 3.95 -10.27
CA TRP A 121 -15.42 3.00 -10.44
C TRP A 121 -16.33 3.00 -9.22
N LYS A 122 -15.75 3.02 -8.02
CA LYS A 122 -16.51 3.15 -6.77
C LYS A 122 -17.38 4.41 -6.75
N SER A 123 -16.85 5.56 -7.18
CA SER A 123 -17.61 6.82 -7.23
C SER A 123 -18.78 6.70 -8.21
N ILE A 124 -18.51 6.25 -9.44
CA ILE A 124 -19.52 6.09 -10.49
C ILE A 124 -20.66 5.17 -10.03
N VAL A 125 -20.31 4.01 -9.46
CA VAL A 125 -21.29 3.03 -9.00
C VAL A 125 -22.10 3.54 -7.81
N SER A 126 -21.48 4.26 -6.87
CA SER A 126 -22.18 4.84 -5.71
C SER A 126 -23.16 5.95 -6.12
N GLU A 127 -22.84 6.70 -7.17
CA GLU A 127 -23.65 7.82 -7.68
C GLU A 127 -24.73 7.41 -8.68
N GLN A 128 -24.84 6.12 -9.04
CA GLN A 128 -25.80 5.64 -10.03
C GLN A 128 -26.91 4.80 -9.38
N PRO A 129 -28.05 5.40 -9.01
CA PRO A 129 -29.14 4.70 -8.33
C PRO A 129 -29.68 3.48 -9.09
N SER A 130 -29.65 3.49 -10.43
CA SER A 130 -30.17 2.40 -11.27
C SER A 130 -29.42 1.09 -11.09
N LEU A 131 -28.17 1.12 -10.61
CA LEU A 131 -27.42 -0.10 -10.32
C LEU A 131 -27.95 -0.77 -9.05
N TRP A 132 -28.42 0.01 -8.09
CA TRP A 132 -28.88 -0.47 -6.78
C TRP A 132 -30.33 -0.92 -6.77
N THR A 133 -31.08 -0.69 -7.86
CA THR A 133 -32.46 -1.18 -7.99
C THR A 133 -32.53 -2.67 -8.33
N HIS A 134 -31.44 -3.26 -8.80
CA HIS A 134 -31.32 -4.68 -9.13
C HIS A 134 -30.23 -5.32 -8.26
N MET A 135 -30.64 -5.99 -7.18
CA MET A 135 -29.74 -6.77 -6.34
C MET A 135 -30.11 -8.23 -6.44
N GLU A 136 -29.25 -9.00 -7.11
CA GLU A 136 -29.30 -10.46 -7.09
C GLU A 136 -28.76 -10.94 -5.74
N VAL A 137 -29.61 -11.62 -4.97
CA VAL A 137 -29.19 -12.29 -3.75
C VAL A 137 -28.89 -13.74 -4.13
N PRO A 138 -27.64 -14.22 -4.01
CA PRO A 138 -27.28 -15.57 -4.41
C PRO A 138 -28.09 -16.59 -3.60
N SER A 139 -28.67 -17.55 -4.32
CA SER A 139 -29.54 -18.62 -3.83
C SER A 139 -28.82 -19.63 -2.92
N GLY A 140 -28.18 -19.19 -1.83
CA GLY A 140 -27.68 -20.07 -0.78
C GLY A 140 -28.80 -20.51 0.17
N ASP A 141 -29.24 -21.77 0.06
CA ASP A 141 -29.95 -22.69 0.98
C ASP A 141 -30.82 -22.17 2.16
N SER A 142 -31.23 -20.91 2.22
CA SER A 142 -31.98 -20.36 3.37
C SER A 142 -32.89 -19.18 2.98
N PHE A 143 -33.66 -19.31 1.91
CA PHE A 143 -34.64 -18.28 1.50
C PHE A 143 -36.04 -18.43 2.14
N GLY A 144 -36.24 -19.46 2.97
CA GLY A 144 -37.52 -19.71 3.66
C GLY A 144 -38.16 -18.48 4.34
N PRO A 145 -37.40 -17.56 4.97
CA PRO A 145 -37.98 -16.36 5.59
C PRO A 145 -38.19 -15.17 4.64
N VAL A 146 -37.48 -15.10 3.52
CA VAL A 146 -37.43 -13.88 2.67
C VAL A 146 -38.67 -13.78 1.77
N THR A 147 -39.22 -14.91 1.34
CA THR A 147 -40.46 -14.95 0.54
C THR A 147 -41.69 -14.54 1.35
N ALA A 148 -41.70 -14.77 2.68
CA ALA A 148 -42.81 -14.39 3.56
C ALA A 148 -42.95 -12.87 3.73
N HIS A 149 -41.85 -12.11 3.66
CA HIS A 149 -41.88 -10.65 3.79
C HIS A 149 -42.17 -9.90 2.49
N ARG A 150 -42.07 -10.54 1.32
CA ARG A 150 -42.42 -9.94 0.02
C ARG A 150 -43.88 -9.47 -0.04
N SER A 151 -44.79 -10.21 0.60
CA SER A 151 -46.22 -9.88 0.67
C SER A 151 -46.52 -8.58 1.41
N HIS A 152 -45.62 -8.12 2.29
CA HIS A 152 -45.79 -6.92 3.10
C HIS A 152 -45.14 -5.67 2.49
N SER A 153 -44.25 -5.83 1.51
CA SER A 153 -43.41 -4.75 0.96
C SER A 153 -43.93 -4.14 -0.33
N ALA A 154 -45.20 -4.37 -0.70
CA ALA A 154 -45.80 -4.03 -2.00
C ALA A 154 -45.70 -2.55 -2.42
N SER A 155 -45.25 -1.65 -1.54
CA SER A 155 -45.05 -0.23 -1.80
C SER A 155 -43.59 0.23 -1.94
N PHE A 156 -42.60 -0.69 -1.90
CA PHE A 156 -41.18 -0.33 -2.01
C PHE A 156 -40.64 -0.54 -3.45
N PRO A 157 -39.93 0.44 -4.04
CA PRO A 157 -39.42 0.37 -5.41
C PRO A 157 -38.14 -0.48 -5.53
N LEU A 158 -38.05 -1.60 -4.83
CA LEU A 158 -36.92 -2.53 -4.90
C LEU A 158 -37.38 -3.82 -5.58
N SER A 159 -36.97 -4.01 -6.83
CA SER A 159 -37.19 -5.25 -7.59
C SER A 159 -36.18 -6.29 -7.13
N LEU A 160 -36.63 -7.23 -6.29
CA LEU A 160 -35.85 -8.40 -5.89
C LEU A 160 -36.19 -9.56 -6.84
N GLU A 161 -35.24 -9.92 -7.70
CA GLU A 161 -35.31 -11.11 -8.54
C GLU A 161 -34.46 -12.21 -7.89
N VAL A 162 -35.08 -13.37 -7.66
CA VAL A 162 -34.40 -14.58 -7.15
C VAL A 162 -34.17 -15.46 -8.36
N HIS A 163 -32.91 -15.66 -8.73
CA HIS A 163 -32.53 -16.58 -9.80
C HIS A 163 -32.17 -17.95 -9.19
N GLU A 164 -32.92 -18.98 -9.59
CA GLU A 164 -32.60 -20.39 -9.32
C GLU A 164 -31.39 -20.87 -10.13
#